data_AF-A0A4R5F2F0-F1
#
_entry.id   AF-A0A4R5F2F0-F1
#
_cell.length_a   1.000
_cell.length_b   1.000
_cell.length_c   1.000
_cell.angle_alpha   90.00
_cell.angle_beta   90.00
_cell.angle_gamma   90.00
#
_symmetry.space_group_name_H-M   'P 1'
#
loop_
_entity.id
_entity.type
_entity.pdbx_description
1 polymer ?
#
loop_
_entity_poly.entity_id
_entity_poly.type
_entity_poly.pdbx_seq_one_letter_code
_entity_poly.pdbx_strand_id
1 'polypeptide(L)'
;MVSDIFPTGWFGARLAEVGAGDVVVVLGAGPVGQLAALSDRIQGAGRVLIVDGNADRLETTRMQNAETIDFNAEDPVLAVKELTGGIGTA
;
A
#
# COMPACT_ATOMS: atom_id res chain seq x y z
N MET A 1 10.95 9.03 -13.30
CA MET A 1 10.13 8.10 -12.48
C MET A 1 10.67 6.67 -12.55
N VAL A 2 10.88 6.10 -13.74
CA VAL A 2 11.27 4.68 -13.88
C VAL A 2 12.68 4.36 -13.38
N SER A 3 13.62 5.30 -13.39
CA SER A 3 15.02 5.02 -13.03
C SER A 3 15.29 4.92 -11.53
N ASP A 4 14.37 5.38 -10.67
CA ASP A 4 14.59 5.52 -9.24
C ASP A 4 13.37 5.04 -8.46
N ILE A 5 12.30 5.85 -8.41
CA ILE A 5 11.14 5.56 -7.56
C ILE A 5 10.41 4.24 -7.89
N PHE A 6 10.45 3.78 -9.14
CA PHE A 6 9.90 2.48 -9.50
C PHE A 6 10.75 1.31 -8.96
N PRO A 7 12.06 1.20 -9.26
CA PRO A 7 12.89 0.18 -8.65
C PRO A 7 12.97 0.29 -7.12
N THR A 8 12.81 1.48 -6.53
CA THR A 8 12.66 1.62 -5.07
C THR A 8 11.41 0.90 -4.55
N GLY A 9 10.25 1.16 -5.16
CA GLY A 9 9.00 0.48 -4.77
C GLY A 9 9.08 -1.04 -4.99
N TRP A 10 9.65 -1.46 -6.11
CA TRP A 10 9.88 -2.88 -6.41
C TRP A 10 10.78 -3.56 -5.37
N PHE A 11 11.87 -2.89 -4.98
CA PHE A 11 12.79 -3.39 -3.99
C PHE A 11 12.15 -3.45 -2.59
N GLY A 12 11.33 -2.47 -2.22
CA GLY A 12 10.56 -2.50 -0.97
C GLY A 12 9.64 -3.72 -0.89
N ALA A 13 8.89 -3.96 -1.95
CA ALA A 13 8.01 -5.13 -2.08
C ALA A 13 8.79 -6.47 -2.04
N ARG A 14 10.00 -6.52 -2.61
CA ARG A 14 10.92 -7.67 -2.49
C ARG A 14 11.39 -7.88 -1.05
N LEU A 15 11.74 -6.80 -0.34
CA LEU A 15 12.20 -6.86 1.05
C LEU A 15 11.09 -7.29 2.02
N ALA A 16 9.85 -6.90 1.73
CA ALA A 16 8.66 -7.35 2.45
C ALA A 16 8.24 -8.79 2.07
N GLU A 17 9.00 -9.46 1.20
CA GLU A 17 8.76 -10.84 0.75
C GLU A 17 7.34 -11.08 0.20
N VAL A 18 6.77 -10.05 -0.45
CA VAL A 18 5.39 -10.08 -0.96
C VAL A 18 5.19 -11.26 -1.91
N GLY A 19 4.15 -12.04 -1.63
CA GLY A 19 3.76 -13.22 -2.37
C GLY A 19 2.27 -13.26 -2.73
N ALA A 20 1.90 -14.37 -3.36
CA ALA A 20 0.57 -14.59 -3.89
C ALA A 20 -0.49 -14.62 -2.77
N GLY A 21 -1.44 -13.70 -2.82
CA GLY A 21 -2.57 -13.65 -1.88
C GLY A 21 -2.32 -12.82 -0.62
N ASP A 22 -1.13 -12.23 -0.47
CA ASP A 22 -0.80 -11.41 0.69
C ASP A 22 -1.67 -10.14 0.76
N VAL A 23 -1.88 -9.70 1.99
CA VAL A 23 -2.43 -8.37 2.28
C VAL A 23 -1.26 -7.50 2.70
N VAL A 24 -0.99 -6.45 1.93
CA VAL A 24 0.17 -5.56 2.13
C VAL A 24 -0.31 -4.17 2.55
N VAL A 25 0.42 -3.53 3.47
CA VAL A 25 0.18 -2.14 3.88
C VAL A 25 1.37 -1.26 3.49
N VAL A 26 1.10 -0.25 2.67
CA VAL A 26 2.07 0.77 2.29
C VAL A 26 1.80 2.05 3.08
N LEU A 27 2.79 2.49 3.84
CA LEU A 27 2.73 3.73 4.60
C LEU A 27 3.22 4.90 3.75
N GLY A 28 2.28 5.74 3.30
CA GLY A 28 2.50 6.91 2.47
C GLY A 28 2.02 6.73 1.03
N ALA A 29 1.16 7.65 0.56
CA ALA A 29 0.58 7.69 -0.78
C ALA A 29 1.34 8.63 -1.73
N GLY A 30 2.60 8.95 -1.43
CA GLY A 30 3.49 9.71 -2.32
C GLY A 30 3.91 8.90 -3.56
N PRO A 31 4.66 9.49 -4.51
CA PRO A 31 5.01 8.82 -5.77
C PRO A 31 5.70 7.47 -5.60
N VAL A 32 6.56 7.32 -4.60
CA VAL A 32 7.21 6.04 -4.28
C VAL A 32 6.19 5.03 -3.75
N GLY A 33 5.31 5.43 -2.83
CA GLY A 33 4.30 4.55 -2.24
C GLY A 33 3.26 4.06 -3.24
N GLN A 34 2.85 4.91 -4.19
CA GLN A 34 1.98 4.51 -5.29
C GLN A 34 2.62 3.40 -6.14
N LEU A 35 3.92 3.56 -6.46
CA LEU A 35 4.65 2.56 -7.23
C LEU A 35 5.03 1.32 -6.42
N ALA A 36 5.17 1.45 -5.10
CA ALA A 36 5.30 0.32 -4.18
C ALA A 36 4.02 -0.52 -4.22
N ALA A 37 2.85 0.10 -4.04
CA ALA A 37 1.57 -0.60 -4.12
C ALA A 37 1.33 -1.27 -5.49
N LEU A 38 1.73 -0.61 -6.58
CA LEU A 38 1.73 -1.25 -7.90
C LEU A 38 2.68 -2.46 -7.94
N SER A 39 3.88 -2.33 -7.37
CA SER A 39 4.87 -3.42 -7.32
C SER A 39 4.41 -4.59 -6.47
N ASP A 40 3.76 -4.35 -5.34
CA ASP A 40 3.18 -5.38 -4.46
C ASP A 40 2.16 -6.21 -5.23
N ARG A 41 1.28 -5.55 -5.98
CA ARG A 41 0.30 -6.23 -6.84
C ARG A 41 0.94 -7.05 -7.95
N ILE A 42 1.97 -6.50 -8.62
CA ILE A 42 2.71 -7.24 -9.65
C ILE A 42 3.40 -8.47 -9.06
N GLN A 43 3.86 -8.40 -7.80
CA GLN A 43 4.53 -9.50 -7.11
C GLN A 43 3.56 -10.51 -6.46
N GLY A 44 2.25 -10.25 -6.48
CA GLY A 44 1.22 -11.24 -6.15
C GLY A 44 0.31 -10.87 -5.00
N ALA A 45 0.48 -9.69 -4.39
CA ALA A 45 -0.42 -9.24 -3.32
C ALA A 45 -1.88 -9.31 -3.77
N GLY A 46 -2.72 -9.99 -2.98
CA GLY A 46 -4.15 -10.09 -3.22
C GLY A 46 -4.86 -8.78 -2.90
N ARG A 47 -4.39 -8.06 -1.86
CA ARG A 47 -4.91 -6.76 -1.44
C ARG A 47 -3.77 -5.85 -1.04
N VAL A 48 -3.91 -4.57 -1.38
CA VAL A 48 -2.94 -3.54 -1.00
C VAL A 48 -3.69 -2.36 -0.39
N LEU A 49 -3.32 -2.02 0.84
CA LEU A 49 -3.82 -0.87 1.57
C LEU A 49 -2.74 0.20 1.59
N ILE A 50 -3.09 1.45 1.29
CA ILE A 50 -2.20 2.60 1.44
C ILE A 50 -2.76 3.52 2.53
N VAL A 51 -1.88 3.90 3.46
CA VAL A 51 -2.16 4.83 4.55
C VAL A 51 -1.52 6.19 4.24
N ASP A 52 -2.29 7.27 4.20
CA ASP A 52 -1.77 8.65 4.09
C ASP A 52 -2.78 9.62 4.73
N GLY A 53 -2.42 10.89 4.87
CA GLY A 53 -3.29 11.94 5.40
C GLY A 53 -3.60 13.04 4.39
N ASN A 54 -3.06 12.94 3.17
CA ASN A 54 -3.33 13.88 2.10
C ASN A 54 -4.43 13.33 1.18
N ALA A 55 -5.59 13.98 1.18
CA ALA A 55 -6.77 13.56 0.43
C ALA A 55 -6.51 13.40 -1.09
N ASP A 56 -5.73 14.29 -1.71
CA ASP A 56 -5.43 14.24 -3.15
C ASP A 56 -4.59 13.01 -3.50
N ARG A 57 -3.65 12.64 -2.62
CA ARG A 57 -2.84 11.43 -2.78
C ARG A 57 -3.68 10.17 -2.60
N LEU A 58 -4.57 10.16 -1.61
CA LEU A 58 -5.50 9.04 -1.40
C LEU A 58 -6.45 8.89 -2.59
N GLU A 59 -6.91 9.98 -3.19
CA GLU A 59 -7.73 9.89 -4.41
C GLU A 59 -6.95 9.26 -5.57
N THR A 60 -5.67 9.60 -5.70
CA THR A 60 -4.78 8.98 -6.68
C THR A 60 -4.58 7.47 -6.44
N THR A 61 -4.53 7.06 -5.17
CA THR A 61 -4.50 5.65 -4.78
C THR A 61 -5.77 4.92 -5.21
N ARG A 62 -6.96 5.50 -4.97
CA ARG A 62 -8.24 4.87 -5.31
C ARG A 62 -8.37 4.62 -6.80
N MET A 63 -7.90 5.57 -7.63
CA MET A 63 -7.85 5.41 -9.09
C MET A 63 -7.00 4.21 -9.55
N GLN A 64 -6.07 3.73 -8.71
CA GLN A 64 -5.22 2.57 -8.99
C GLN A 64 -5.82 1.25 -8.46
N ASN A 65 -7.06 1.24 -7.97
CA ASN A 65 -7.70 0.09 -7.32
C ASN A 65 -6.93 -0.43 -6.09
N ALA A 66 -6.33 0.48 -5.32
CA ALA A 66 -5.80 0.19 -3.99
C ALA A 66 -6.75 0.74 -2.91
N GLU A 67 -6.79 0.07 -1.75
CA GLU A 67 -7.61 0.49 -0.61
C GLU A 67 -6.90 1.64 0.12
N THR A 68 -7.65 2.63 0.60
CA THR A 68 -7.09 3.82 1.27
C THR A 68 -7.53 3.91 2.71
N ILE A 69 -6.59 4.28 3.59
CA ILE A 69 -6.86 4.62 4.99
C ILE A 69 -6.38 6.05 5.23
N ASP A 70 -7.27 6.91 5.74
CA ASP A 70 -6.95 8.29 6.12
C ASP A 70 -6.68 8.38 7.62
N PHE A 71 -5.40 8.51 8.00
CA PHE A 71 -5.02 8.56 9.42
C PHE A 71 -5.48 9.84 10.14
N ASN A 72 -6.01 10.85 9.44
CA ASN A 72 -6.64 12.00 10.08
C ASN A 72 -8.10 11.71 10.48
N ALA A 73 -8.73 10.73 9.85
CA ALA A 73 -10.12 10.37 10.07
C ALA A 73 -10.28 9.21 11.06
N GLU A 74 -9.33 8.26 11.06
CA GLU A 74 -9.38 7.05 11.87
C GLU A 74 -7.98 6.59 12.34
N ASP A 75 -7.93 5.69 13.31
CA ASP A 75 -6.68 5.04 13.72
C ASP A 75 -6.26 4.01 12.65
N PRO A 76 -5.13 4.22 11.96
CA PRO A 76 -4.73 3.34 10.87
C PRO A 76 -4.41 1.92 11.33
N VAL A 77 -3.98 1.72 12.59
CA VAL A 77 -3.69 0.38 13.13
C VAL A 77 -4.98 -0.40 13.34
N LEU A 78 -6.02 0.26 13.86
CA LEU A 78 -7.34 -0.36 14.02
C LEU A 78 -7.97 -0.66 12.67
N ALA A 79 -7.92 0.30 11.74
CA ALA A 79 -8.45 0.12 10.39
C ALA A 79 -7.80 -1.07 9.66
N VAL A 80 -6.47 -1.18 9.70
CA VAL A 80 -5.76 -2.35 9.12
C VAL A 80 -6.18 -3.65 9.80
N LYS A 81 -6.30 -3.68 11.13
CA LYS A 81 -6.73 -4.89 11.85
C LYS A 81 -8.14 -5.32 11.45
N GLU A 82 -9.08 -4.38 11.36
CA GLU A 82 -10.45 -4.65 10.95
C GLU A 82 -10.50 -5.19 9.51
N LEU A 83 -9.78 -4.55 8.60
CA LEU A 83 -9.72 -4.93 7.19
C LEU A 83 -9.01 -6.26 6.95
N THR A 84 -8.16 -6.71 7.88
CA THR A 84 -7.42 -7.98 7.81
C THR A 84 -8.02 -9.10 8.67
N GLY A 85 -9.17 -8.86 9.31
CA GLY A 85 -9.77 -9.83 10.23
C GLY A 85 -8.91 -10.15 11.45
N GLY A 86 -8.04 -9.23 11.86
CA GLY A 86 -7.14 -9.36 13.01
C GLY A 86 -5.84 -10.13 12.76
N ILE A 87 -5.59 -10.57 11.52
CA ILE A 87 -4.41 -11.39 11.15
C ILE A 87 -3.14 -10.51 11.03
N GLY A 88 -3.30 -9.23 10.70
CA GLY A 88 -2.18 -8.34 10.36
C GLY A 88 -1.81 -8.41 8.88
N THR A 89 -0.67 -7.84 8.51
CA THR A 89 -0.20 -7.72 7.12
C THR A 89 1.29 -8.02 7.01
N ALA A 90 1.72 -8.37 5.80
CA ALA A 90 3.14 -8.35 5.42
C ALA A 90 3.61 -6.91 5.18
#